data_AF-A0A4V1TRR8-F1
#
_entry.id   AF-A0A4V1TRR8-F1
#
_cell.length_a   1.000
_cell.length_b   1.000
_cell.length_c   1.000
_cell.angle_alpha   90.00
_cell.angle_beta   90.00
_cell.angle_gamma   90.00
#
_symmetry.space_group_name_H-M   'P 1'
#
loop_
_entity.id
_entity.type
_entity.pdbx_description
1 polymer ?
#
loop_
_entity_poly.entity_id
_entity_poly.type
_entity_poly.pdbx_seq_one_letter_code
_entity_poly.pdbx_strand_id
1 'polypeptide(L)'
;MKRIAAILSPLVLLAACATRTEAPSAALPTCEWASVPQGAVMGVRHGVDTATYPPAVANGHTGCQRVWYGDRTRPDAMQVLATYYFEQGRVRRLVGRVPNGGAYDCHYRDGTLDAGRSRSPDQCPKASELDAR
;
A
#
# COMPACT_ATOMS: atom_id res chain seq x y z
N MET A 1 52.20 -23.86 58.15
CA MET A 1 51.08 -22.92 57.93
C MET A 1 50.84 -22.73 56.44
N LYS A 2 49.61 -23.04 56.01
CA LYS A 2 48.87 -22.72 54.77
C LYS A 2 49.60 -22.58 53.42
N ARG A 3 49.37 -23.58 52.55
CA ARG A 3 49.44 -23.51 51.08
C ARG A 3 48.21 -22.75 50.55
N ILE A 4 48.40 -21.74 49.70
CA ILE A 4 47.30 -21.05 49.00
C ILE A 4 47.19 -21.68 47.61
N ALA A 5 46.09 -22.37 47.36
CA ALA A 5 45.75 -22.93 46.06
C ALA A 5 45.10 -21.85 45.20
N ALA A 6 45.68 -21.60 44.02
CA ALA A 6 45.08 -20.77 42.98
C ALA A 6 43.98 -21.56 42.28
N ILE A 7 42.74 -21.08 42.37
CA ILE A 7 41.59 -21.63 41.65
C ILE A 7 41.48 -20.86 40.32
N LEU A 8 41.81 -21.54 39.23
CA LEU A 8 41.58 -21.11 37.86
C LEU A 8 40.12 -21.42 37.49
N SER A 9 39.29 -20.38 37.32
CA SER A 9 37.95 -20.50 36.74
C SER A 9 38.04 -20.48 35.21
N PRO A 10 37.52 -21.48 34.48
CA PRO A 10 37.40 -21.42 33.04
C PRO A 10 36.15 -20.62 32.65
N LEU A 11 36.35 -19.52 31.92
CA LEU A 11 35.29 -18.79 31.22
C LEU A 11 34.68 -19.71 30.14
N VAL A 12 33.42 -20.08 30.34
CA VAL A 12 32.60 -20.77 29.34
C VAL A 12 32.24 -19.76 28.25
N LEU A 13 32.87 -19.90 27.07
CA LEU A 13 32.48 -19.23 25.84
C LEU A 13 31.22 -19.89 25.29
N LEU A 14 30.06 -19.29 25.55
CA LEU A 14 28.82 -19.63 24.86
C LEU A 14 28.86 -19.05 23.44
N ALA A 15 29.11 -19.91 22.46
CA ALA A 15 28.89 -19.64 21.06
C ALA A 15 27.37 -19.50 20.82
N ALA A 16 26.89 -18.26 20.76
CA ALA A 16 25.54 -17.96 20.30
C ALA A 16 25.52 -18.10 18.77
N CYS A 17 25.02 -19.23 18.27
CA CYS A 17 24.59 -19.37 16.89
C CYS A 17 23.49 -18.33 16.62
N ALA A 18 23.87 -17.23 15.96
CA ALA A 18 22.93 -16.28 15.41
C ALA A 18 22.24 -16.91 14.19
N THR A 19 21.23 -17.74 14.44
CA THR A 19 20.21 -18.02 13.43
C THR A 19 19.54 -16.70 13.11
N ARG A 20 19.91 -16.10 11.96
CA ARG A 20 19.12 -15.04 11.35
C ARG A 20 17.76 -15.62 11.05
N THR A 21 16.81 -15.36 11.93
CA THR A 21 15.39 -15.47 11.61
C THR A 21 15.13 -14.50 10.47
N GLU A 22 15.11 -15.03 9.25
CA GLU A 22 14.62 -14.34 8.08
C GLU A 22 13.18 -13.94 8.42
N ALA A 23 12.97 -12.63 8.61
CA ALA A 23 11.65 -12.11 8.87
C ALA A 23 10.74 -12.59 7.73
N PRO A 24 9.54 -13.13 8.03
CA PRO A 24 8.60 -13.49 6.99
C PRO A 24 8.43 -12.26 6.10
N SER A 25 8.77 -12.38 4.82
CA SER A 25 8.43 -11.38 3.80
C SER A 25 6.95 -11.11 3.98
N ALA A 26 6.62 -9.93 4.51
CA ALA A 26 5.25 -9.51 4.69
C ALA A 26 4.58 -9.69 3.33
N ALA A 27 3.60 -10.58 3.26
CA ALA A 27 2.81 -10.75 2.05
C ALA A 27 2.35 -9.36 1.64
N LEU A 28 2.71 -8.92 0.42
CA LEU A 28 2.22 -7.66 -0.11
C LEU A 28 0.69 -7.66 0.06
N PRO A 29 0.09 -6.61 0.64
CA PRO A 29 -1.35 -6.58 0.86
C PRO A 29 -2.03 -6.86 -0.49
N THR A 30 -2.91 -7.86 -0.51
CA THR A 30 -3.67 -8.17 -1.71
C THR A 30 -4.59 -6.98 -1.97
N CYS A 31 -4.27 -6.20 -2.99
CA CYS A 31 -5.05 -5.04 -3.41
C CYS A 31 -6.43 -5.40 -3.96
N GLU A 32 -6.75 -6.69 -4.05
CA GLU A 32 -8.01 -7.20 -4.57
C GLU A 32 -9.03 -7.37 -3.46
N TRP A 33 -9.86 -6.34 -3.30
CA TRP A 33 -11.07 -6.36 -2.47
C TRP A 33 -12.30 -6.37 -3.36
N ALA A 34 -13.18 -7.36 -3.14
CA ALA A 34 -14.43 -7.50 -3.87
C ALA A 34 -15.50 -6.48 -3.41
N SER A 35 -15.47 -6.06 -2.15
CA SER A 35 -16.42 -5.11 -1.54
C SER A 35 -15.70 -4.06 -0.68
N VAL A 36 -16.43 -3.02 -0.25
CA VAL A 36 -15.90 -1.98 0.63
C VAL A 36 -15.57 -2.58 2.01
N PRO A 37 -14.30 -2.57 2.45
CA PRO A 37 -13.90 -3.16 3.72
C PRO A 37 -14.33 -2.32 4.93
N GLN A 38 -14.43 -2.96 6.09
CA GLN A 38 -14.63 -2.26 7.36
C GLN A 38 -13.45 -1.30 7.64
N GLY A 39 -13.76 -0.07 8.04
CA GLY A 39 -12.76 0.99 8.25
C GLY A 39 -12.48 1.84 7.01
N ALA A 40 -13.13 1.57 5.88
CA ALA A 40 -13.18 2.51 4.78
C ALA A 40 -13.85 3.82 5.23
N VAL A 41 -13.30 4.96 4.78
CA VAL A 41 -13.89 6.26 5.04
C VAL A 41 -14.84 6.62 3.91
N MET A 42 -16.08 6.97 4.28
CA MET A 42 -17.10 7.44 3.36
C MET A 42 -16.90 8.93 3.08
N GLY A 43 -17.11 9.32 1.82
CA GLY A 43 -17.05 10.70 1.35
C GLY A 43 -18.02 10.93 0.20
N VAL A 44 -18.09 12.18 -0.27
CA VAL A 44 -18.89 12.54 -1.45
C VAL A 44 -17.98 13.25 -2.44
N ARG A 45 -18.00 12.82 -3.69
CA ARG A 45 -17.25 13.45 -4.78
C ARG A 45 -18.16 13.69 -5.97
N HIS A 46 -18.28 14.95 -6.39
CA HIS A 46 -19.19 15.36 -7.49
C HIS A 46 -20.64 14.87 -7.29
N GLY A 47 -21.14 14.90 -6.06
CA GLY A 47 -22.51 14.45 -5.74
C GLY A 47 -22.70 12.93 -5.68
N VAL A 48 -21.63 12.14 -5.86
CA VAL A 48 -21.66 10.68 -5.76
C VAL A 48 -20.96 10.23 -4.48
N ASP A 49 -21.58 9.28 -3.80
CA ASP A 49 -21.02 8.63 -2.62
C ASP A 49 -19.80 7.79 -2.99
N THR A 50 -18.75 7.92 -2.17
CA THR A 50 -17.48 7.22 -2.34
C THR A 50 -17.02 6.59 -1.04
N ALA A 51 -16.30 5.47 -1.13
CA ALA A 51 -15.60 4.87 -0.01
C ALA A 51 -14.11 4.80 -0.34
N THR A 52 -13.21 5.01 0.62
CA THR A 52 -11.75 4.94 0.42
C THR A 52 -11.08 4.07 1.47
N TYR A 53 -10.22 3.14 1.05
CA TYR A 53 -9.46 2.27 1.95
C TYR A 53 -8.06 1.92 1.41
N PRO A 54 -7.01 1.94 2.24
CA PRO A 54 -7.01 2.48 3.60
C PRO A 54 -7.31 3.99 3.55
N PRO A 55 -7.87 4.56 4.63
CA PRO A 55 -8.35 5.95 4.61
C PRO A 55 -7.22 6.98 4.52
N ALA A 56 -5.99 6.61 4.88
CA ALA A 56 -4.80 7.41 4.71
C ALA A 56 -3.65 6.52 4.22
N VAL A 57 -2.76 7.10 3.42
CA VAL A 57 -1.53 6.45 2.96
C VAL A 57 -0.36 7.12 3.67
N ALA A 58 0.36 6.36 4.49
CA ALA A 58 1.51 6.89 5.21
C ALA A 58 2.67 7.22 4.27
N ASN A 59 3.51 8.18 4.67
CA ASN A 59 4.79 8.42 3.99
C ASN A 59 5.62 7.13 3.97
N GLY A 60 6.22 6.83 2.81
CA GLY A 60 6.99 5.59 2.65
C GLY A 60 6.14 4.32 2.48
N HIS A 61 4.81 4.41 2.44
CA HIS A 61 3.94 3.24 2.25
C HIS A 61 4.16 2.56 0.89
N THR A 62 4.31 1.24 0.90
CA THR A 62 4.23 0.40 -0.28
C THR A 62 3.00 -0.49 -0.15
N GLY A 63 2.10 -0.40 -1.13
CA GLY A 63 0.79 -1.03 -1.07
C GLY A 63 -0.20 -0.32 -1.98
N CYS A 64 -1.46 -0.25 -1.57
CA CYS A 64 -2.50 0.31 -2.41
C CYS A 64 -3.63 0.96 -1.62
N GLN A 65 -4.26 1.93 -2.27
CA GLN A 65 -5.51 2.52 -1.83
C GLN A 65 -6.55 2.33 -2.92
N ARG A 66 -7.73 1.85 -2.53
CA ARG A 66 -8.86 1.65 -3.42
C ARG A 66 -9.97 2.62 -3.07
N VAL A 67 -10.64 3.12 -4.10
CA VAL A 67 -11.80 4.00 -4.01
C VAL A 67 -12.96 3.31 -4.70
N TRP A 68 -14.10 3.27 -4.02
CA TRP A 68 -15.36 2.77 -4.55
C TRP A 68 -16.33 3.93 -4.74
N TYR A 69 -17.33 3.74 -5.61
CA TYR A 69 -18.45 4.65 -5.82
C TYR A 69 -19.77 3.89 -5.85
N GLY A 70 -20.85 4.51 -5.37
CA GLY A 70 -22.18 3.90 -5.30
C GLY A 70 -22.92 4.29 -4.03
N ASP A 71 -24.06 3.67 -3.79
CA ASP A 71 -24.92 3.99 -2.64
C ASP A 71 -24.28 3.59 -1.30
N ARG A 72 -24.01 4.56 -0.42
CA ARG A 72 -23.38 4.31 0.90
C ARG A 72 -24.18 3.37 1.80
N THR A 73 -25.48 3.23 1.57
CA THR A 73 -26.35 2.32 2.34
C THR A 73 -26.21 0.86 1.90
N ARG A 74 -25.56 0.62 0.75
CA ARG A 74 -25.27 -0.70 0.17
C ARG A 74 -23.79 -0.82 -0.21
N PRO A 75 -22.87 -0.85 0.78
CA PRO A 75 -21.42 -0.87 0.55
C PRO A 75 -20.92 -2.12 -0.19
N ASP A 76 -21.68 -3.22 -0.13
CA ASP A 76 -21.47 -4.46 -0.87
C ASP A 76 -21.78 -4.32 -2.37
N ALA A 77 -22.64 -3.37 -2.74
CA ALA A 77 -23.02 -3.08 -4.12
C ALA A 77 -22.22 -1.90 -4.74
N MET A 78 -21.33 -1.27 -3.98
CA MET A 78 -20.47 -0.20 -4.51
C MET A 78 -19.43 -0.77 -5.48
N GLN A 79 -19.17 -0.03 -6.55
CA GLN A 79 -18.25 -0.44 -7.61
C GLN A 79 -16.89 0.20 -7.43
N VAL A 80 -15.82 -0.48 -7.82
CA VAL A 80 -14.46 0.09 -7.79
C VAL A 80 -14.36 1.22 -8.80
N LEU A 81 -14.05 2.43 -8.30
CA LEU A 81 -13.75 3.60 -9.12
C LEU A 81 -12.29 3.56 -9.58
N ALA A 82 -11.38 3.36 -8.63
CA ALA A 82 -9.95 3.41 -8.86
C ALA A 82 -9.16 2.62 -7.81
N THR A 83 -7.99 2.11 -8.19
CA THR A 83 -6.96 1.56 -7.32
C THR A 83 -5.64 2.27 -7.60
N TYR A 84 -5.09 2.90 -6.57
CA TYR A 84 -3.79 3.55 -6.53
C TYR A 84 -2.79 2.54 -5.96
N TYR A 85 -1.69 2.32 -6.66
CA TYR A 85 -0.58 1.48 -6.21
C TYR A 85 0.60 2.39 -5.87
N PHE A 86 1.06 2.28 -4.64
CA PHE A 86 2.12 3.10 -4.08
C PHE A 86 3.39 2.29 -3.90
N GLU A 87 4.51 2.94 -4.13
CA GLU A 87 5.85 2.47 -3.77
C GLU A 87 6.53 3.62 -3.02
N GLN A 88 6.93 3.36 -1.77
CA GLN A 88 7.57 4.38 -0.90
C GLN A 88 6.77 5.70 -0.81
N GLY A 89 5.45 5.60 -0.75
CA GLY A 89 4.53 6.74 -0.63
C GLY A 89 4.25 7.48 -1.94
N ARG A 90 4.80 7.04 -3.07
CA ARG A 90 4.56 7.65 -4.39
C ARG A 90 3.68 6.74 -5.23
N VAL A 91 2.73 7.32 -5.96
CA VAL A 91 1.93 6.53 -6.91
C VAL A 91 2.81 6.04 -8.07
N ARG A 92 2.79 4.73 -8.31
CA ARG A 92 3.48 4.07 -9.43
C ARG A 92 2.52 3.56 -10.48
N ARG A 93 1.29 3.23 -10.07
CA ARG A 93 0.24 2.82 -10.99
C ARG A 93 -1.12 3.29 -10.47
N LEU A 94 -1.99 3.70 -11.38
CA LEU A 94 -3.37 4.04 -11.08
C LEU A 94 -4.25 3.35 -12.11
N VAL A 95 -5.09 2.42 -11.65
CA VAL A 95 -6.06 1.71 -12.47
C VAL A 95 -7.44 2.19 -12.10
N GLY A 96 -8.28 2.52 -13.06
CA GLY A 96 -9.65 2.90 -12.74
C GLY A 96 -10.58 2.89 -13.94
N ARG A 97 -11.84 3.16 -13.65
CA ARG A 97 -12.90 3.32 -14.64
C ARG A 97 -13.73 4.53 -14.25
N VAL A 98 -13.92 5.43 -15.21
CA VAL A 98 -14.87 6.53 -15.03
C VAL A 98 -16.29 5.96 -15.08
N PRO A 99 -17.21 6.35 -14.18
CA PRO A 99 -18.60 5.93 -14.27
C PRO A 99 -19.17 6.30 -15.65
N ASN A 100 -19.72 5.32 -16.37
CA ASN A 100 -20.20 5.47 -17.76
C ASN A 100 -19.13 5.89 -18.79
N GLY A 101 -17.84 5.80 -18.44
CA GLY A 101 -16.72 6.17 -19.31
C GLY A 101 -15.72 5.05 -19.53
N GLY A 102 -14.54 5.42 -20.05
CA GLY A 102 -13.44 4.51 -20.33
C GLY A 102 -12.75 3.99 -19.06
N ALA A 103 -12.00 2.90 -19.24
CA ALA A 103 -11.01 2.47 -18.27
C ALA A 103 -9.65 3.12 -18.59
N TYR A 104 -8.89 3.44 -17.55
CA TYR A 104 -7.53 3.94 -17.63
C TYR A 104 -6.60 3.06 -16.79
N ASP A 105 -5.36 2.94 -17.25
CA ASP A 105 -4.27 2.27 -16.54
C ASP A 105 -3.02 3.13 -16.69
N CYS A 106 -2.75 3.93 -15.69
CA CYS A 106 -1.71 4.95 -15.70
C CYS A 106 -0.48 4.41 -14.98
N HIS A 107 0.66 4.41 -15.64
CA HIS A 107 1.94 4.04 -15.05
C HIS A 107 2.78 5.30 -14.83
N TYR A 108 3.39 5.43 -13.66
CA TYR A 108 4.22 6.58 -13.31
C TYR A 108 5.64 6.13 -13.03
N ARG A 109 6.60 6.90 -13.54
CA ARG A 109 8.03 6.75 -13.27
C ARG A 109 8.57 8.10 -12.84
N ASP A 110 9.13 8.13 -11.64
CA ASP A 110 9.84 9.28 -11.06
C ASP A 110 8.98 10.56 -11.04
N GLY A 111 7.69 10.40 -10.69
CA GLY A 111 6.73 11.50 -10.64
C GLY A 111 6.21 11.96 -12.01
N THR A 112 6.50 11.22 -13.08
CA THR A 112 6.05 11.54 -14.44
C THR A 112 5.22 10.38 -15.01
N LEU A 113 4.18 10.69 -15.78
CA LEU A 113 3.39 9.70 -16.50
C LEU A 113 4.26 9.01 -17.58
N ASP A 114 4.35 7.69 -17.52
CA ASP A 114 4.93 6.85 -18.58
C ASP A 114 3.85 6.51 -19.60
N ALA A 115 3.67 7.39 -20.59
CA ALA A 115 2.64 7.24 -21.61
C ALA A 115 2.82 5.95 -22.45
N GLY A 116 4.05 5.46 -22.62
CA GLY A 116 4.32 4.24 -23.39
C GLY A 116 3.87 2.96 -22.69
N ARG A 117 3.73 3.00 -21.36
CA ARG A 117 3.18 1.90 -20.55
C ARG A 117 1.72 2.12 -20.15
N SER A 118 1.18 3.31 -20.37
CA SER A 118 -0.15 3.67 -19.93
C SER A 118 -1.20 3.41 -21.00
N ARG A 119 -2.40 3.02 -20.55
CA ARG A 119 -3.59 2.92 -21.39
C ARG A 119 -4.48 4.14 -21.16
N SER A 120 -4.87 4.80 -22.26
CA SER A 120 -5.62 6.07 -22.22
C SER A 120 -4.85 7.17 -21.47
N PRO A 121 -3.59 7.46 -21.85
CA PRO A 121 -2.73 8.40 -21.12
C PRO A 121 -3.28 9.83 -21.04
N ASP A 122 -4.13 10.22 -21.98
CA ASP A 122 -4.88 11.47 -22.00
C ASP A 122 -5.89 11.62 -20.85
N GLN A 123 -6.31 10.49 -20.25
CA GLN A 123 -7.20 10.45 -19.09
C GLN A 123 -6.45 10.32 -17.76
N CYS A 124 -5.12 10.18 -17.81
CA CYS A 124 -4.31 10.02 -16.61
C CYS A 124 -4.09 11.37 -15.93
N PRO A 125 -4.38 11.50 -14.62
CA PRO A 125 -4.04 12.70 -13.86
C PRO A 125 -2.52 12.86 -13.76
N LYS A 126 -2.07 14.06 -13.41
CA LYS A 126 -0.64 14.28 -13.13
C LYS A 126 -0.27 13.59 -11.81
N ALA A 127 0.94 13.02 -11.71
CA ALA A 127 1.39 12.39 -10.46
C ALA A 127 1.32 13.36 -9.26
N SER A 128 1.65 14.64 -9.48
CA SER A 128 1.56 15.70 -8.46
C SER A 128 0.14 15.92 -7.93
N GLU A 129 -0.90 15.59 -8.69
CA GLU A 129 -2.29 15.69 -8.25
C GLU A 129 -2.71 14.47 -7.41
N LEU A 130 -1.92 13.39 -7.46
CA LEU A 130 -2.15 12.16 -6.70
C LEU A 130 -1.40 12.15 -5.38
N ASP A 131 -0.17 12.66 -5.36
CA ASP A 131 0.70 12.68 -4.17
C ASP A 131 0.21 13.67 -3.08
N ALA A 132 -0.73 14.57 -3.42
CA ALA A 132 -1.30 15.56 -2.49
C ALA A 132 -2.55 15.06 -1.72
N ARG A 133 -2.88 13.77 -1.81
CA ARG A 133 -4.08 13.16 -1.21
C ARG A 133 -3.74 12.40 0.06
#